data_AF-A0A7X9IYX6-F1
#
_entry.id   AF-A0A7X9IYX6-F1
#
_cell.length_a   1.000
_cell.length_b   1.000
_cell.length_c   1.000
_cell.angle_alpha   90.00
_cell.angle_beta   90.00
_cell.angle_gamma   90.00
#
_symmetry.space_group_name_H-M   'P 1'
#
loop_
_entity.id
_entity.type
_entity.pdbx_description
1 polymer ?
#
loop_
_entity_poly.entity_id
_entity_poly.type
_entity_poly.pdbx_seq_one_letter_code
_entity_poly.pdbx_strand_id
1 'polypeptide(L)' 'MFGHWELIVLLVVVLLIFGPSQLPKLAKGIGKSIQSFKAGIKDAQEEEKSPPQVAAGEAKKELPDKADGDG' A
#
# COMPACT_ATOMS: atom_id res chain seq x y z
N MET A 1 -19.18 -30.46 -10.98
CA MET A 1 -18.70 -30.48 -9.57
C MET A 1 -17.20 -30.79 -9.43
N PHE A 2 -16.42 -30.97 -10.50
CA PHE A 2 -15.01 -31.42 -10.41
C PHE A 2 -13.94 -30.31 -10.46
N GLY A 3 -14.21 -29.14 -11.05
CA GLY A 3 -13.16 -28.11 -11.25
C GLY A 3 -12.56 -27.47 -9.99
N HIS A 4 -13.33 -27.35 -8.90
CA HIS A 4 -12.82 -26.76 -7.66
C HIS A 4 -11.83 -27.69 -6.94
N TRP A 5 -12.06 -29.01 -7.00
CA TRP A 5 -11.21 -29.99 -6.32
C TRP A 5 -9.84 -30.11 -6.98
N GLU A 6 -9.78 -30.07 -8.31
CA GLU A 6 -8.52 -30.07 -9.07
C GLU A 6 -7.66 -28.84 -8.77
N LEU A 7 -8.28 -27.65 -8.67
CA LEU A 7 -7.57 -26.42 -8.30
C LEU A 7 -7.02 -26.49 -6.87
N ILE A 8 -7.77 -27.07 -5.93
CA ILE A 8 -7.31 -27.24 -4.54
C ILE A 8 -6.11 -28.20 -4.49
N VAL A 9 -6.16 -29.33 -5.20
CA VAL A 9 -5.05 -30.29 -5.25
C VAL A 9 -3.81 -29.64 -5.86
N LEU A 10 -3.95 -28.91 -6.96
CA LEU A 10 -2.84 -28.18 -7.59
C LEU A 10 -2.24 -27.14 -6.64
N LEU A 11 -3.10 -26.40 -5.94
CA LEU A 11 -2.69 -25.41 -4.95
C LEU A 11 -1.88 -26.08 -3.83
N VAL A 12 -2.34 -27.21 -3.30
CA VAL A 12 -1.61 -27.97 -2.27
C VAL A 12 -0.23 -28.41 -2.75
N VAL A 13 -0.10 -28.93 -3.98
CA VAL A 13 1.21 -29.33 -4.54
C VAL A 13 2.16 -28.13 -4.63
N VAL A 14 1.67 -26.98 -5.10
CA VAL A 14 2.46 -25.74 -5.15
C VAL A 14 2.85 -25.27 -3.74
N LEU A 15 1.93 -25.36 -2.76
CA LEU A 15 2.21 -25.03 -1.37
C LEU A 15 3.22 -25.99 -0.72
N LEU A 16 3.32 -27.24 -1.14
CA LEU A 16 4.34 -28.16 -0.62
C LEU A 16 5.74 -27.79 -1.12
N ILE A 17 5.86 -27.34 -2.37
CA ILE A 17 7.14 -26.93 -2.97
C ILE A 17 7.59 -25.57 -2.41
N PHE A 18 6.69 -24.59 -2.42
CA PHE A 18 7.00 -23.22 -2.00
C PHE A 18 6.79 -22.98 -0.50
N GLY A 19 5.96 -23.76 0.17
CA GLY A 19 5.58 -23.55 1.57
C GLY A 19 4.44 -22.52 1.73
N PRO A 20 3.52 -22.71 2.70
CA PRO A 20 2.41 -21.79 2.96
C PRO A 20 2.86 -20.40 3.41
N SER A 21 4.06 -20.27 3.97
CA SER A 21 4.62 -18.99 4.44
C SER A 21 5.20 -18.14 3.31
N GLN A 22 5.55 -18.74 2.17
CA GLN A 22 6.16 -18.00 1.06
C GLN A 22 5.10 -17.25 0.24
N LEU A 23 3.94 -17.85 -0.04
CA LEU A 23 2.85 -17.17 -0.77
C LEU A 23 2.45 -15.80 -0.18
N PRO A 24 2.16 -15.64 1.13
CA PRO A 24 1.83 -14.33 1.70
C PRO A 24 3.01 -13.37 1.70
N LYS A 25 4.25 -13.87 1.78
CA LYS A 25 5.47 -13.05 1.72
C LYS A 25 5.67 -12.46 0.32
N LEU A 26 5.53 -13.28 -0.73
CA LEU A 26 5.57 -12.83 -2.13
C LEU A 26 4.40 -11.91 -2.45
N ALA A 27 3.18 -12.26 -2.03
CA ALA A 27 1.98 -11.45 -2.23
C ALA A 27 2.09 -10.06 -1.59
N LYS A 28 2.68 -9.94 -0.39
CA LYS A 28 2.94 -8.64 0.25
C LYS A 28 3.91 -7.78 -0.56
N GLY A 29 4.95 -8.37 -1.15
CA GLY A 29 5.90 -7.65 -2.01
C GLY A 29 5.24 -7.16 -3.30
N ILE A 30 4.60 -8.08 -4.02
CA ILE A 30 3.88 -7.79 -5.28
C ILE A 30 2.74 -6.79 -5.03
N GLY A 31 1.99 -6.94 -3.94
CA GLY A 31 0.87 -6.07 -3.57
C GLY A 31 1.32 -4.62 -3.35
N LYS A 32 2.46 -4.41 -2.68
CA LYS A 32 3.03 -3.06 -2.53
C LYS A 32 3.43 -2.46 -3.89
N SER A 33 4.08 -3.24 -4.76
CA SER A 33 4.47 -2.77 -6.10
C SER A 33 3.25 -2.39 -6.95
N ILE A 34 2.21 -3.23 -6.96
CA ILE A 34 0.96 -2.95 -7.68
C ILE A 34 0.25 -1.73 -7.08
N GLN A 35 0.26 -1.57 -5.75
CA GLN A 35 -0.34 -0.42 -5.08
C GLN A 35 0.35 0.90 -5.48
N SER A 36 1.69 0.95 -5.44
CA SER A 36 2.46 2.12 -5.87
C SER A 36 2.31 2.39 -7.36
N PHE A 37 2.28 1.36 -8.19
CA PHE A 37 2.04 1.49 -9.63
C PHE A 37 0.65 2.05 -9.93
N LYS A 38 -0.38 1.54 -9.26
CA LYS A 38 -1.76 2.02 -9.41
C LYS A 38 -1.94 3.44 -8.89
N ALA A 39 -1.24 3.83 -7.82
CA ALA A 39 -1.22 5.21 -7.33
C ALA A 39 -0.59 6.15 -8.36
N GLY A 40 0.59 5.83 -8.89
CA GLY A 40 1.27 6.65 -9.90
C GLY A 40 0.47 6.81 -11.20
N ILE A 41 -0.23 5.77 -11.66
CA ILE A 41 -1.15 5.88 -12.80
C ILE A 41 -2.30 6.84 -12.49
N LYS A 42 -2.80 6.82 -11.26
CA LYS A 42 -3.94 7.63 -10.84
C LYS A 42 -3.54 9.11 -10.75
N ASP A 43 -2.37 9.42 -10.17
CA ASP A 43 -1.77 10.76 -10.18
C ASP A 43 -1.55 11.27 -11.61
N ALA A 44 -0.98 10.45 -12.50
CA ALA A 44 -0.76 10.84 -13.90
C ALA A 44 -2.06 11.14 -14.67
N GLN A 45 -3.15 10.41 -14.38
CA GLN A 45 -4.46 10.70 -14.97
C GLN A 45 -5.15 11.93 -14.36
N GLU A 46 -4.82 12.29 -13.12
CA GLU A 46 -5.37 13.44 -12.42
C GLU A 46 -4.65 14.74 -12.83
N GLU A 47 -3.34 14.66 -13.11
CA GLU A 47 -2.51 15.75 -13.65
C GLU A 47 -2.91 16.16 -15.09
N GLU A 48 -3.41 15.22 -15.91
CA GLU A 48 -3.97 15.53 -17.24
C GLU A 48 -5.31 16.32 -17.15
N LYS A 49 -6.00 16.29 -15.99
CA LYS A 49 -7.36 16.83 -15.83
C LYS A 49 -7.48 18.11 -14.99
N SER A 50 -6.43 18.59 -14.31
CA SER A 50 -6.54 19.77 -13.44
C SER A 50 -5.27 20.64 -13.44
N PRO A 51 -5.36 21.99 -13.49
CA PRO A 51 -4.23 22.87 -13.21
C PRO A 51 -3.75 22.72 -11.74
N PRO A 52 -2.46 23.01 -11.47
CA PRO A 52 -1.73 22.50 -10.31
C PRO A 52 -2.29 23.03 -8.98
N GLN A 53 -2.77 22.12 -8.13
CA GLN A 53 -3.06 22.40 -6.72
C GLN A 53 -1.96 21.80 -5.85
N VAL A 54 -1.01 22.65 -5.49
CA VAL A 54 -0.13 22.48 -4.34
C VAL A 54 -0.96 22.43 -3.05
N ALA A 55 -0.90 21.31 -2.33
CA ALA A 55 -1.34 21.21 -0.94
C ALA A 55 -0.36 20.27 -0.21
N ALA A 56 0.56 20.81 0.60
CA ALA A 56 0.35 21.18 2.00
C ALA A 56 0.37 19.94 2.93
N GLY A 57 1.47 19.81 3.68
CA GLY A 57 1.66 18.74 4.65
C GLY A 57 2.80 18.98 5.65
N GLU A 58 3.12 20.23 5.98
CA GLU A 58 4.00 20.57 7.11
C GLU A 58 3.27 21.52 8.04
N ALA A 59 2.60 20.98 9.08
CA ALA A 59 2.15 21.74 10.24
C ALA A 59 1.60 20.81 11.34
N LYS A 60 2.46 20.24 12.20
CA LYS A 60 2.15 20.05 13.64
C LYS A 60 3.37 19.57 14.46
N LYS A 61 4.30 20.45 14.85
CA LYS A 61 4.98 20.32 16.16
C LYS A 61 5.74 21.57 16.61
N GLU A 62 5.10 22.73 16.71
CA GLU A 62 5.63 23.83 17.51
C GLU A 62 4.45 24.51 18.22
N LEU A 63 4.21 24.12 19.48
CA LEU A 63 3.51 24.99 20.43
C LEU A 63 4.61 25.65 21.26
N PRO A 64 4.74 26.99 21.22
CA PRO A 64 5.50 27.73 22.20
C PRO A 64 4.62 27.89 23.45
N ASP A 65 4.90 27.14 24.52
CA ASP A 65 4.35 27.49 25.83
C ASP A 65 5.38 28.34 26.57
N LYS A 66 4.89 29.52 26.91
CA LYS A 66 5.59 30.74 27.28
C LYS A 66 6.22 30.55 28.66
N ALA A 67 7.51 30.90 28.79
CA ALA A 67 8.06 31.30 30.07
C ALA A 67 7.42 32.62 30.54
N ASP A 68 7.60 32.89 31.83
CA ASP A 68 7.41 34.19 32.51
C ASP A 68 5.94 34.48 32.93
N GLY A 69 5.56 34.52 34.22
CA GLY A 69 6.35 34.79 35.41
C GLY A 69 6.51 36.29 35.66
N ASP A 70 5.42 37.03 35.86
CA ASP A 70 5.38 38.31 36.57
C ASP A 70 3.93 38.64 36.96
N GLY A 71 3.71 38.96 38.24
CA GLY A 71 2.41 39.27 38.85
C GLY A 71 2.30 38.83 40.30
#